data_AF-A0A7X3TLH5-F1
#
_entry.id   AF-A0A7X3TLH5-F1
#
_cell.length_a   1.000
_cell.length_b   1.000
_cell.length_c   1.000
_cell.angle_alpha   90.00
_cell.angle_beta   90.00
_cell.angle_gamma   90.00
#
_symmetry.space_group_name_H-M   'P 1'
#
loop_
_entity.id
_entity.type
_entity.pdbx_description
1 polymer ?
#
loop_
_entity_poly.entity_id
_entity_poly.type
_entity_poly.pdbx_seq_one_letter_code
_entity_poly.pdbx_strand_id
1 'polypeptide(L)'
;MKGSRIPGFYRLTPRERVQTALEHGLLSEADFKDLARGRASLDAARADRMIENVIGVLGLPVGLGLNFLINGRDYVAPMAVEEPSVVAALSSAAKLVREAGGFTAEADDPVLIGQIQVLNVPDPAHAAADLLSRREEIIRLANSIHPRMVARGGGVVDVEVHRRPMPGGEGEMLVLHLLVDTRDAMGANLVNSMCEGVSALVESMSGGQVFMRILSNLSDRALARAEVVIPEELLGGKGQSGEDVRDGIAMAAELAAVDPYRAATHNKGIMNGVDAVALATGNDWRALEAGAHAWAARHGNYTALSKWWCNEDGALCGRLEMPIKVGTVGGSLEANPATQLFLRMMRVESAQELAQVMAAVGLAQNFSALRALVTEGIQAGHMTLHARTVVKAAGTPPELFDQVLERLIGEGDVKVWRAREVLGELERKRDMPALDEAAMARLGVAGGKLILLGEHAAVYGQPALACPVPLNVRAQISDSEEGIQLAIPGWGLEYRLSHTRRRRPWERSALKMLEELGLAGKSMRISVFSDLPRGVGLGSSAAMAVAIIHALNKRFDLHLSVERINEIAWACEQFAHGRASGVD
;
A
#
# COMPACT_ATOMS: atom_id res chain seq x y z
N MET A 1 2.88 19.66 -12.96
CA MET A 1 2.34 18.36 -12.53
C MET A 1 0.89 18.30 -12.94
N LYS A 2 0.41 17.17 -13.50
CA LYS A 2 -0.99 17.02 -13.96
C LYS A 2 -1.99 16.67 -12.83
N GLY A 3 -1.61 16.89 -11.56
CA GLY A 3 -2.34 16.50 -10.35
C GLY A 3 -1.76 15.26 -9.65
N SER A 4 -2.08 15.08 -8.37
CA SER A 4 -1.59 13.97 -7.53
C SER A 4 -2.47 12.72 -7.58
N ARG A 5 -3.63 12.83 -8.23
CA ARG A 5 -4.55 11.71 -8.47
C ARG A 5 -4.15 10.95 -9.71
N ILE A 6 -3.72 9.70 -9.51
CA ILE A 6 -3.32 8.78 -10.59
C ILE A 6 -4.17 7.50 -10.50
N PRO A 7 -5.30 7.43 -11.21
CA PRO A 7 -6.20 6.27 -11.17
C PRO A 7 -5.49 4.98 -11.59
N GLY A 8 -5.73 3.89 -10.85
CA GLY A 8 -5.19 2.58 -11.21
C GLY A 8 -3.69 2.39 -10.98
N PHE A 9 -2.99 3.35 -10.37
CA PHE A 9 -1.52 3.29 -10.16
C PHE A 9 -1.04 2.01 -9.45
N TYR A 10 -1.84 1.48 -8.51
CA TYR A 10 -1.54 0.25 -7.79
C TYR A 10 -1.57 -1.01 -8.67
N ARG A 11 -2.27 -0.98 -9.81
CA ARG A 11 -2.34 -2.09 -10.78
C ARG A 11 -1.15 -2.16 -11.72
N LEU A 12 -0.42 -1.05 -11.85
CA LEU A 12 0.73 -0.92 -12.73
C LEU A 12 1.95 -1.65 -12.18
N THR A 13 2.78 -2.19 -13.06
CA THR A 13 4.12 -2.70 -12.72
C THR A 13 5.04 -1.56 -12.24
N PRO A 14 6.12 -1.85 -11.50
CA PRO A 14 7.08 -0.81 -11.11
C PRO A 14 7.60 0.03 -12.29
N ARG A 15 7.88 -0.58 -13.45
CA ARG A 15 8.35 0.14 -14.64
C ARG A 15 7.28 1.10 -15.19
N GLU A 16 6.03 0.65 -15.27
CA GLU A 16 4.90 1.46 -15.73
C GLU A 16 4.59 2.60 -14.76
N ARG A 17 4.75 2.39 -13.45
CA ARG A 17 4.60 3.45 -12.43
C ARG A 17 5.62 4.57 -12.64
N VAL A 18 6.87 4.23 -12.94
CA VAL A 18 7.95 5.20 -13.21
C VAL A 18 7.68 5.98 -14.50
N GLN A 19 7.20 5.29 -15.54
CA GLN A 19 6.76 5.92 -16.79
C GLN A 19 5.58 6.88 -16.54
N THR A 20 4.59 6.45 -15.78
CA THR A 20 3.43 7.27 -15.39
C THR A 20 3.87 8.50 -14.60
N ALA A 21 4.85 8.37 -13.71
CA ALA A 21 5.41 9.49 -12.96
C ALA A 21 6.06 10.54 -13.89
N LEU A 22 6.76 10.12 -14.95
CA LEU A 22 7.26 11.05 -15.98
C LEU A 22 6.10 11.74 -16.71
N GLU A 23 5.08 10.99 -17.16
CA GLU A 23 3.94 11.52 -17.93
C GLU A 23 3.07 12.51 -17.15
N HIS A 24 3.01 12.35 -15.82
CA HIS A 24 2.35 13.28 -14.89
C HIS A 24 3.25 14.47 -14.48
N GLY A 25 4.51 14.48 -14.94
CA GLY A 25 5.49 15.51 -14.63
C GLY A 25 6.02 15.44 -13.19
N LEU A 26 5.94 14.28 -12.54
CA LEU A 26 6.55 14.03 -11.22
C LEU A 26 8.07 13.83 -11.32
N LEU A 27 8.55 13.39 -12.50
CA LEU A 27 9.96 13.19 -12.80
C LEU A 27 10.36 14.05 -14.00
N SER A 28 11.61 14.54 -14.00
CA SER A 28 12.24 15.01 -15.24
C SER A 28 12.69 13.82 -16.11
N GLU A 29 13.01 14.07 -17.39
CA GLU A 29 13.60 13.01 -18.23
C GLU A 29 14.92 12.47 -17.67
N ALA A 30 15.71 13.34 -17.01
CA ALA A 30 16.96 12.95 -16.37
C ALA A 30 16.67 12.01 -15.19
N ASP A 31 15.76 12.39 -14.30
CA ASP A 31 15.36 11.59 -13.14
C ASP A 31 14.76 10.24 -13.57
N PHE A 32 13.93 10.23 -14.61
CA PHE A 32 13.40 9.01 -15.20
C PHE A 32 14.51 8.06 -15.67
N LYS A 33 15.50 8.58 -16.42
CA LYS A 33 16.64 7.78 -16.91
C LYS A 33 17.47 7.23 -15.75
N ASP A 34 17.64 8.00 -14.68
CA ASP A 34 18.43 7.58 -13.52
C ASP A 34 17.71 6.53 -12.66
N LEU A 35 16.40 6.66 -12.47
CA LEU A 35 15.60 5.66 -11.78
C LEU A 35 15.50 4.37 -12.61
N ALA A 36 15.23 4.47 -13.92
CA ALA A 36 15.09 3.32 -14.82
C ALA A 36 16.39 2.52 -15.00
N ARG A 37 17.56 3.18 -14.90
CA ARG A 37 18.88 2.53 -14.99
C ARG A 37 19.46 2.15 -13.63
N GLY A 38 18.73 2.36 -12.54
CA GLY A 38 19.21 2.10 -11.17
C GLY A 38 20.34 3.01 -10.70
N ARG A 39 20.59 4.12 -11.38
CA ARG A 39 21.64 5.11 -11.01
C ARG A 39 21.24 6.01 -9.85
N ALA A 40 19.94 6.02 -9.52
CA ALA A 40 19.43 6.63 -8.29
C ALA A 40 19.76 5.80 -7.04
N SER A 41 20.11 4.51 -7.19
CA SER A 41 20.44 3.64 -6.05
C SER A 41 21.77 4.04 -5.40
N LEU A 42 21.85 3.91 -4.08
CA LEU A 42 23.08 4.09 -3.32
C LEU A 42 24.01 2.89 -3.53
N ASP A 43 25.24 3.14 -3.97
CA ASP A 43 26.29 2.13 -4.10
C ASP A 43 27.17 2.07 -2.84
N ALA A 44 27.93 0.97 -2.69
CA ALA A 44 28.78 0.76 -1.53
C ALA A 44 29.88 1.83 -1.37
N ALA A 45 30.40 2.37 -2.48
CA ALA A 45 31.48 3.36 -2.44
C ALA A 45 30.98 4.73 -1.96
N ARG A 46 29.75 5.10 -2.27
CA ARG A 46 29.07 6.27 -1.71
C ARG A 46 28.66 6.04 -0.27
N ALA A 47 28.13 4.86 0.04
CA ALA A 47 27.75 4.49 1.40
C ALA A 47 28.95 4.53 2.38
N ASP A 48 30.12 4.06 1.96
CA ASP A 48 31.39 4.10 2.74
C ASP A 48 31.86 5.53 3.07
N ARG A 49 31.35 6.54 2.37
CA ARG A 49 31.59 7.96 2.69
C ARG A 49 30.52 8.56 3.59
N MET A 50 29.43 7.84 3.84
CA MET A 50 28.30 8.31 4.67
C MET A 50 28.45 7.86 6.12
N ILE A 51 28.92 6.63 6.35
CA ILE A 51 29.08 6.04 7.70
C ILE A 51 30.33 5.16 7.74
N GLU A 52 30.76 4.78 8.94
CA GLU A 52 31.92 3.93 9.18
C GLU A 52 31.61 2.43 8.98
N ASN A 53 32.65 1.64 8.69
CA ASN A 53 32.61 0.16 8.64
C ASN A 53 31.56 -0.42 7.66
N VAL A 54 31.43 0.17 6.47
CA VAL A 54 30.45 -0.26 5.47
C VAL A 54 30.84 -1.59 4.82
N ILE A 55 29.89 -2.55 4.83
CA ILE A 55 30.03 -3.86 4.16
C ILE A 55 28.99 -4.07 3.05
N GLY A 56 28.06 -3.13 2.86
CA GLY A 56 26.98 -3.23 1.87
C GLY A 56 25.91 -2.17 2.07
N VAL A 57 24.86 -2.24 1.24
CA VAL A 57 23.70 -1.33 1.27
C VAL A 57 22.42 -2.15 1.45
N LEU A 58 21.61 -1.79 2.45
CA LEU A 58 20.29 -2.36 2.67
C LEU A 58 19.24 -1.55 1.90
N GLY A 59 18.51 -2.21 1.00
CA GLY A 59 17.41 -1.58 0.25
C GLY A 59 16.07 -1.67 0.97
N LEU A 60 15.31 -0.57 0.98
CA LEU A 60 13.92 -0.52 1.42
C LEU A 60 12.98 -0.27 0.21
N PRO A 61 11.77 -0.87 0.18
CA PRO A 61 10.79 -0.57 -0.86
C PRO A 61 10.38 0.90 -0.82
N VAL A 62 10.29 1.53 -2.00
CA VAL A 62 9.78 2.90 -2.14
C VAL A 62 8.44 2.89 -2.88
N GLY A 63 7.40 3.43 -2.25
CA GLY A 63 6.09 3.69 -2.82
C GLY A 63 5.80 5.19 -2.94
N LEU A 64 4.67 5.52 -3.56
CA LEU A 64 4.16 6.90 -3.67
C LEU A 64 2.82 6.99 -2.94
N GLY A 65 2.74 7.84 -1.92
CA GLY A 65 1.50 8.34 -1.35
C GLY A 65 0.85 9.33 -2.31
N LEU A 66 -0.31 8.96 -2.85
CA LEU A 66 -1.02 9.71 -3.88
C LEU A 66 -2.20 10.51 -3.32
N ASN A 67 -2.77 11.37 -4.16
CA ASN A 67 -4.02 12.12 -3.95
C ASN A 67 -3.98 13.29 -2.97
N PHE A 68 -2.84 13.60 -2.36
CA PHE A 68 -2.73 14.72 -1.43
C PHE A 68 -3.05 16.05 -2.12
N LEU A 69 -3.97 16.78 -1.49
CA LEU A 69 -4.30 18.17 -1.74
C LEU A 69 -4.06 18.90 -0.42
N ILE A 70 -3.07 19.79 -0.36
CA ILE A 70 -2.67 20.48 0.87
C ILE A 70 -2.59 21.96 0.54
N ASN A 71 -3.34 22.80 1.26
CA ASN A 71 -3.42 24.25 1.00
C ASN A 71 -3.77 24.56 -0.47
N GLY A 72 -4.64 23.75 -1.08
CA GLY A 72 -5.02 23.90 -2.50
C GLY A 72 -3.96 23.45 -3.53
N ARG A 73 -2.79 22.94 -3.10
CA ARG A 73 -1.72 22.41 -3.98
C ARG A 73 -1.67 20.88 -3.94
N ASP A 74 -1.45 20.30 -5.12
CA ASP A 74 -1.30 18.86 -5.30
C ASP A 74 0.11 18.38 -4.90
N TYR A 75 0.18 17.33 -4.07
CA TYR A 75 1.44 16.69 -3.66
C TYR A 75 1.42 15.17 -3.87
N VAL A 76 2.60 14.62 -4.15
CA VAL A 76 2.86 13.18 -4.08
C VAL A 76 3.97 12.97 -3.06
N ALA A 77 3.78 12.05 -2.12
CA ALA A 77 4.73 11.77 -1.06
C ALA A 77 5.50 10.47 -1.34
N PRO A 78 6.79 10.50 -1.70
CA PRO A 78 7.64 9.33 -1.71
C PRO A 78 7.73 8.73 -0.29
N MET A 79 7.59 7.41 -0.19
CA MET A 79 7.54 6.70 1.09
C MET A 79 8.41 5.45 1.03
N ALA A 80 9.45 5.40 1.86
CA ALA A 80 10.31 4.24 2.02
C ALA A 80 9.90 3.46 3.27
N VAL A 81 9.26 2.31 3.09
CA VAL A 81 8.67 1.52 4.19
C VAL A 81 8.52 0.05 3.79
N GLU A 82 8.79 -0.85 4.72
CA GLU A 82 8.64 -2.30 4.56
C GLU A 82 7.25 -2.80 4.96
N GLU A 83 6.56 -2.07 5.83
CA GLU A 83 5.24 -2.46 6.34
C GLU A 83 4.19 -2.45 5.23
N PRO A 84 3.52 -3.59 4.98
CA PRO A 84 2.40 -3.67 4.05
C PRO A 84 1.28 -2.68 4.38
N SER A 85 0.50 -2.32 3.37
CA SER A 85 -0.72 -1.50 3.48
C SER A 85 -0.52 -0.03 3.86
N VAL A 86 0.60 0.37 4.47
CA VAL A 86 0.87 1.77 4.86
C VAL A 86 0.63 2.75 3.70
N VAL A 87 1.32 2.57 2.57
CA VAL A 87 1.20 3.46 1.40
C VAL A 87 -0.21 3.42 0.78
N ALA A 88 -0.86 2.26 0.79
CA ALA A 88 -2.18 2.07 0.20
C ALA A 88 -3.29 2.71 1.04
N ALA A 89 -3.25 2.49 2.36
CA ALA A 89 -4.16 3.08 3.33
C ALA A 89 -4.03 4.60 3.32
N LEU A 90 -2.80 5.12 3.30
CA LEU A 90 -2.51 6.55 3.18
C LEU A 90 -3.14 7.14 1.91
N SER A 91 -2.88 6.53 0.75
CA SER A 91 -3.37 7.04 -0.54
C SER A 91 -4.89 7.00 -0.63
N SER A 92 -5.53 6.02 0.00
CA SER A 92 -6.99 5.90 0.09
C SER A 92 -7.58 6.99 0.99
N ALA A 93 -6.97 7.21 2.16
CA ALA A 93 -7.33 8.29 3.08
C ALA A 93 -7.20 9.66 2.41
N ALA A 94 -6.07 9.96 1.80
CA ALA A 94 -5.83 11.23 1.10
C ALA A 94 -6.83 11.44 -0.05
N LYS A 95 -7.26 10.38 -0.74
CA LYS A 95 -8.30 10.47 -1.78
C LYS A 95 -9.64 10.92 -1.20
N LEU A 96 -10.08 10.31 -0.10
CA LEU A 96 -11.32 10.66 0.58
C LEU A 96 -11.27 12.10 1.10
N VAL A 97 -10.17 12.46 1.77
CA VAL A 97 -9.96 13.84 2.27
C VAL A 97 -9.95 14.86 1.13
N ARG A 98 -9.39 14.52 -0.02
CA ARG A 98 -9.43 15.39 -1.20
C ARG A 98 -10.87 15.70 -1.63
N GLU A 99 -11.77 14.72 -1.60
CA GLU A 99 -13.19 14.91 -1.92
C GLU A 99 -13.87 15.86 -0.92
N ALA A 100 -13.34 15.96 0.30
CA ALA A 100 -13.77 16.90 1.33
C ALA A 100 -13.10 18.30 1.25
N GLY A 101 -12.22 18.55 0.28
CA GLY A 101 -11.51 19.83 0.12
C GLY A 101 -10.00 19.78 0.40
N GLY A 102 -9.48 18.65 0.86
CA GLY A 102 -8.06 18.46 1.16
C GLY A 102 -7.68 18.78 2.60
N PHE A 103 -6.37 18.90 2.85
CA PHE A 103 -5.80 19.29 4.13
C PHE A 103 -5.45 20.77 4.13
N THR A 104 -5.57 21.40 5.29
CA THR A 104 -4.89 22.66 5.60
C THR A 104 -3.67 22.36 6.46
N ALA A 105 -2.55 23.02 6.20
CA ALA A 105 -1.33 22.79 6.96
C ALA A 105 -0.49 24.06 7.10
N GLU A 106 0.20 24.19 8.23
CA GLU A 106 1.14 25.27 8.51
C GLU A 106 2.34 24.73 9.29
N ALA A 107 3.44 25.49 9.28
CA ALA A 107 4.63 25.16 10.06
C ALA A 107 5.26 26.45 10.58
N ASP A 108 5.72 26.39 11.83
CA ASP A 108 6.47 27.48 12.46
C ASP A 108 7.83 27.67 11.78
N ASP A 109 8.52 28.74 12.14
CA ASP A 109 9.91 28.97 11.69
C ASP A 109 10.81 27.78 12.10
N PRO A 110 11.81 27.42 11.28
CA PRO A 110 12.63 26.21 11.47
C PRO A 110 13.72 26.41 12.54
N VAL A 111 13.28 26.78 13.75
CA VAL A 111 14.10 27.12 14.91
C VAL A 111 14.45 25.84 15.69
N LEU A 112 15.76 25.62 15.89
CA LEU A 112 16.29 24.58 16.75
C LEU A 112 16.86 25.16 18.03
N ILE A 113 16.87 24.35 19.08
CA ILE A 113 17.48 24.70 20.37
C ILE A 113 18.87 24.09 20.44
N GLY A 114 19.89 24.92 20.62
CA GLY A 114 21.23 24.50 21.05
C GLY A 114 21.40 24.67 22.55
N GLN A 115 21.78 23.62 23.27
CA GLN A 115 21.95 23.66 24.72
C GLN A 115 23.42 23.74 25.11
N ILE A 116 23.72 24.63 26.05
CA ILE A 116 25.01 24.78 26.70
C ILE A 116 24.80 24.59 28.20
N GLN A 117 25.32 23.49 28.72
CA GLN A 117 25.26 23.18 30.15
C GLN A 117 26.44 23.84 30.86
N VAL A 118 26.15 24.62 31.89
CA VAL A 118 27.15 25.29 32.74
C VAL A 118 27.01 24.78 34.17
N LEU A 119 28.12 24.27 34.70
CA LEU A 119 28.25 23.69 36.03
C LEU A 119 29.13 24.58 36.92
N ASN A 120 29.15 24.28 38.22
CA ASN A 120 30.01 24.95 39.20
C ASN A 120 29.85 26.48 39.21
N VAL A 121 28.63 26.96 38.96
CA VAL A 121 28.30 28.39 38.91
C VAL A 121 28.17 28.93 40.34
N PRO A 122 29.01 29.90 40.78
CA PRO A 122 29.00 30.37 42.17
C PRO A 122 27.68 31.04 42.60
N ASP A 123 27.08 31.82 41.69
CA ASP A 123 25.75 32.43 41.86
C ASP A 123 24.92 32.22 40.59
N PRO A 124 24.13 31.13 40.52
CA PRO A 124 23.32 30.81 39.34
C PRO A 124 22.29 31.89 38.99
N ALA A 125 21.76 32.60 39.98
CA ALA A 125 20.76 33.64 39.74
C ALA A 125 21.40 34.87 39.09
N HIS A 126 22.54 35.32 39.62
CA HIS A 126 23.29 36.42 39.04
C HIS A 126 23.82 36.09 37.64
N ALA A 127 24.45 34.92 37.48
CA ALA A 127 24.99 34.48 36.19
C ALA A 127 23.89 34.35 35.11
N ALA A 128 22.69 33.87 35.48
CA ALA A 128 21.57 33.82 34.54
C ALA A 128 21.10 35.22 34.11
N ALA A 129 20.97 36.15 35.05
CA ALA A 129 20.59 37.54 34.75
C ALA A 129 21.66 38.22 33.87
N ASP A 130 22.93 37.96 34.13
CA ASP A 130 24.05 38.53 33.40
C ASP A 130 24.12 38.02 31.95
N LEU A 131 24.02 36.70 31.74
CA LEU A 131 23.89 36.09 30.41
C LEU A 131 22.73 36.67 29.60
N LEU A 132 21.57 36.87 30.23
CA LEU A 132 20.40 37.48 29.58
C LEU A 132 20.62 38.96 29.25
N SER A 133 21.26 39.72 30.16
CA SER A 133 21.56 41.14 29.94
C SER A 133 22.55 41.36 28.79
N ARG A 134 23.41 40.37 28.53
CA ARG A 134 24.42 40.37 27.47
C ARG A 134 24.07 39.45 26.29
N ARG A 135 22.80 39.09 26.14
CA ARG A 135 22.34 38.17 25.07
C ARG A 135 22.80 38.58 23.67
N GLU A 136 22.80 39.87 23.36
CA GLU A 136 23.18 40.38 22.04
C GLU A 136 24.66 40.08 21.71
N GLU A 137 25.52 40.04 22.73
CA GLU A 137 26.92 39.67 22.56
C GLU A 137 27.07 38.19 22.21
N ILE A 138 26.32 37.33 22.92
CA ILE A 138 26.26 35.88 22.65
C ILE A 138 25.73 35.63 21.24
N ILE A 139 24.61 36.27 20.87
CA ILE A 139 23.98 36.14 19.54
C ILE A 139 24.97 36.57 18.44
N ARG A 140 25.63 37.72 18.59
CA ARG A 140 26.62 38.19 17.60
C ARG A 140 27.79 37.22 17.45
N LEU A 141 28.32 36.70 18.55
CA LEU A 141 29.42 35.74 18.52
C LEU A 141 28.99 34.43 17.84
N ALA A 142 27.85 33.86 18.24
CA ALA A 142 27.32 32.65 17.63
C ALA A 142 27.09 32.82 16.11
N ASN A 143 26.48 33.93 15.71
CA ASN A 143 26.21 34.23 14.30
C ASN A 143 27.48 34.45 13.47
N SER A 144 28.58 34.89 14.09
CA SER A 144 29.88 35.02 13.42
C SER A 144 30.49 33.68 13.01
N ILE A 145 30.10 32.57 13.65
CA ILE A 145 30.59 31.21 13.32
C ILE A 145 30.04 30.72 11.98
N HIS A 146 28.81 31.13 11.61
CA HIS A 146 28.15 30.72 10.36
C HIS A 146 27.62 31.91 9.54
N PRO A 147 28.51 32.77 9.00
CA PRO A 147 28.11 34.01 8.33
C PRO A 147 27.28 33.77 7.06
N ARG A 148 27.48 32.61 6.38
CA ARG A 148 26.71 32.25 5.18
C ARG A 148 25.24 31.92 5.49
N MET A 149 24.94 31.36 6.65
CA MET A 149 23.56 31.10 7.06
C MET A 149 22.87 32.41 7.45
N VAL A 150 23.57 33.28 8.17
CA VAL A 150 23.10 34.63 8.52
C VAL A 150 22.80 35.45 7.26
N ALA A 151 23.67 35.38 6.25
CA ALA A 151 23.44 36.03 4.96
C ALA A 151 22.20 35.52 4.21
N ARG A 152 21.69 34.33 4.54
CA ARG A 152 20.44 33.76 4.01
C ARG A 152 19.23 34.03 4.91
N GLY A 153 19.40 34.85 5.95
CA GLY A 153 18.35 35.23 6.89
C GLY A 153 18.18 34.29 8.09
N GLY A 154 18.99 33.23 8.22
CA GLY A 154 19.00 32.37 9.41
C GLY A 154 19.89 32.91 10.52
N GLY A 155 20.28 32.07 11.48
CA GLY A 155 21.12 32.47 12.62
C GLY A 155 20.48 32.23 13.96
N VAL A 156 21.23 32.50 15.03
CA VAL A 156 20.67 32.64 16.37
C VAL A 156 19.75 33.86 16.37
N VAL A 157 18.48 33.63 16.68
CA VAL A 157 17.42 34.65 16.74
C VAL A 157 17.16 35.11 18.17
N ASP A 158 17.42 34.26 19.16
CA ASP A 158 17.27 34.61 20.58
C ASP A 158 18.06 33.63 21.46
N VAL A 159 18.12 33.91 22.76
CA VAL A 159 18.68 33.01 23.78
C VAL A 159 17.79 32.93 25.01
N GLU A 160 17.77 31.77 25.67
CA GLU A 160 17.06 31.56 26.92
C GLU A 160 18.01 30.99 27.97
N VAL A 161 17.83 31.33 29.25
CA VAL A 161 18.62 30.75 30.33
C VAL A 161 17.72 30.04 31.32
N HIS A 162 18.00 28.76 31.53
CA HIS A 162 17.23 27.88 32.38
C HIS A 162 18.05 27.47 33.60
N ARG A 163 17.54 27.75 34.80
CA ARG A 163 18.07 27.18 36.04
C ARG A 163 17.46 25.80 36.24
N ARG A 164 18.29 24.81 36.54
CA ARG A 164 17.85 23.43 36.81
C ARG A 164 18.49 22.91 38.09
N PRO A 165 17.69 22.37 39.03
CA PRO A 165 18.25 21.76 40.23
C PRO A 165 19.08 20.53 39.85
N MET A 166 20.18 20.31 40.56
CA MET A 166 20.94 19.08 40.41
C MET A 166 20.15 17.90 41.00
N PRO A 167 20.19 16.70 40.40
CA PRO A 167 19.45 15.54 40.92
C PRO A 167 19.77 15.15 42.37
N GLY A 168 20.95 15.53 42.87
CA GLY A 168 21.38 15.31 44.26
C GLY A 168 20.93 16.39 45.26
N GLY A 169 20.19 17.42 44.82
CA GLY A 169 19.65 18.49 45.67
C GLY A 169 20.64 19.58 46.07
N GLU A 170 21.95 19.36 45.95
CA GLU A 170 22.96 20.38 46.20
C GLU A 170 23.30 21.16 44.92
N GLY A 171 22.87 22.42 44.87
CA GLY A 171 23.20 23.36 43.80
C GLY A 171 22.29 23.30 42.57
N GLU A 172 22.55 24.23 41.66
CA GLU A 172 21.85 24.34 40.38
C GLU A 172 22.87 24.36 39.24
N MET A 173 22.46 23.83 38.09
CA MET A 173 23.14 24.07 36.82
C MET A 173 22.38 25.13 36.02
N LEU A 174 23.12 25.87 35.20
CA LEU A 174 22.53 26.72 34.17
C LEU A 174 22.53 25.97 32.84
N VAL A 175 21.44 26.12 32.09
CA VAL A 175 21.33 25.63 30.73
C VAL A 175 20.96 26.82 29.85
N LEU A 176 21.94 27.31 29.09
CA LEU A 176 21.73 28.34 28.08
C LEU A 176 21.23 27.67 26.80
N HIS A 177 20.10 28.14 26.28
CA HIS A 177 19.55 27.77 24.99
C HIS A 177 19.90 28.85 23.97
N LEU A 178 20.49 28.45 22.85
CA LEU A 178 20.53 29.25 21.62
C LEU A 178 19.32 28.86 20.78
N LEU A 179 18.46 29.80 20.43
CA LEU A 179 17.36 29.59 19.49
C LEU A 179 17.88 29.90 18.09
N VAL A 180 18.07 28.87 17.27
CA VAL A 180 18.78 28.96 15.98
C VAL A 180 17.83 28.68 14.84
N ASP A 181 17.56 29.68 14.02
CA ASP A 181 16.91 29.48 12.73
C ASP A 181 17.89 28.88 11.72
N THR A 182 17.59 27.66 11.30
CA THR A 182 18.45 26.85 10.43
C THR A 182 18.01 26.84 8.97
N ARG A 183 16.96 27.63 8.64
CA ARG A 183 16.35 27.69 7.31
C ARG A 183 16.05 26.26 6.81
N ASP A 184 16.52 25.93 5.61
CA ASP A 184 16.27 24.65 4.95
C ASP A 184 17.18 23.49 5.39
N ALA A 185 18.15 23.74 6.28
CA ALA A 185 19.02 22.69 6.79
C ALA A 185 18.35 21.99 7.98
N MET A 186 18.62 20.69 8.19
CA MET A 186 18.21 20.02 9.42
C MET A 186 18.84 20.69 10.66
N GLY A 187 20.13 21.07 10.56
CA GLY A 187 20.75 22.05 11.46
C GLY A 187 21.59 21.51 12.62
N ALA A 188 21.64 20.20 12.86
CA ALA A 188 22.34 19.62 14.02
C ALA A 188 23.81 20.07 14.15
N ASN A 189 24.64 19.82 13.14
CA ASN A 189 26.06 20.20 13.16
C ASN A 189 26.26 21.71 13.28
N LEU A 190 25.38 22.49 12.65
CA LEU A 190 25.44 23.95 12.70
C LEU A 190 25.20 24.48 14.11
N VAL A 191 24.16 23.98 14.77
CA VAL A 191 23.81 24.38 16.14
C VAL A 191 24.91 23.96 17.11
N ASN A 192 25.47 22.75 16.96
CA ASN A 192 26.57 22.29 17.81
C ASN A 192 27.81 23.18 17.69
N SER A 193 28.21 23.54 16.46
CA SER A 193 29.34 24.46 16.24
C SER A 193 29.09 25.86 16.79
N MET A 194 27.85 26.37 16.77
CA MET A 194 27.50 27.62 17.44
C MET A 194 27.64 27.52 18.97
N CYS A 195 27.15 26.42 19.56
CA CYS A 195 27.30 26.17 20.99
C CYS A 195 28.77 26.09 21.41
N GLU A 196 29.60 25.40 20.64
CA GLU A 196 31.05 25.34 20.83
C GLU A 196 31.68 26.73 20.74
N GLY A 197 31.33 27.51 19.71
CA GLY A 197 31.91 28.83 19.46
C GLY A 197 31.65 29.87 20.55
N VAL A 198 30.51 29.81 21.25
CA VAL A 198 30.20 30.75 22.34
C VAL A 198 30.63 30.28 23.73
N SER A 199 31.15 29.06 23.86
CA SER A 199 31.38 28.44 25.17
C SER A 199 32.32 29.23 26.07
N ALA A 200 33.45 29.71 25.52
CA ALA A 200 34.40 30.50 26.30
C ALA A 200 33.81 31.84 26.80
N LEU A 201 32.93 32.45 26.00
CA LEU A 201 32.21 33.66 26.41
C LEU A 201 31.24 33.34 27.56
N VAL A 202 30.49 32.24 27.44
CA VAL A 202 29.53 31.79 28.47
C VAL A 202 30.24 31.46 29.78
N GLU A 203 31.40 30.80 29.76
CA GLU A 203 32.23 30.56 30.95
C GLU A 203 32.69 31.87 31.60
N SER A 204 33.21 32.81 30.79
CA SER A 204 33.65 34.12 31.29
C SER A 204 32.53 34.95 31.90
N MET A 205 31.31 34.86 31.36
CA MET A 205 30.14 35.59 31.88
C MET A 205 29.58 34.96 33.15
N SER A 206 29.50 33.64 33.19
CA SER A 206 28.86 32.91 34.29
C SER A 206 29.79 32.63 35.48
N GLY A 207 31.11 32.64 35.27
CA GLY A 207 32.09 32.16 36.25
C GLY A 207 32.03 30.65 36.50
N GLY A 208 31.25 29.91 35.71
CA GLY A 208 31.13 28.46 35.77
C GLY A 208 31.93 27.74 34.68
N GLN A 209 31.71 26.43 34.57
CA GLN A 209 32.39 25.54 33.62
C GLN A 209 31.38 24.97 32.63
N VAL A 210 31.64 25.14 31.33
CA VAL A 210 30.79 24.59 30.27
C VAL A 210 31.13 23.12 30.04
N PHE A 211 30.12 22.26 30.13
CA PHE A 211 30.28 20.81 29.98
C PHE A 211 29.70 20.28 28.66
N MET A 212 28.38 20.30 28.49
CA MET A 212 27.73 19.88 27.24
C MET A 212 27.41 21.05 26.32
N ARG A 213 27.54 20.81 25.01
CA ARG A 213 27.27 21.76 23.90
C ARG A 213 26.60 20.96 22.79
N ILE A 214 25.28 20.88 22.80
CA ILE A 214 24.57 19.93 21.93
C ILE A 214 23.18 20.45 21.61
N LEU A 215 22.67 20.18 20.40
CA LEU A 215 21.27 20.43 20.10
C LEU A 215 20.30 19.64 20.99
N SER A 216 19.08 20.16 21.14
CA SER A 216 17.93 19.42 21.64
C SER A 216 17.12 18.84 20.47
N ASN A 217 16.77 17.56 20.54
CA ASN A 217 15.82 16.93 19.59
C ASN A 217 14.35 17.19 19.95
N LEU A 218 14.06 17.66 21.17
CA LEU A 218 12.75 18.25 21.46
C LEU A 218 12.69 19.61 20.75
N SER A 219 12.33 19.57 19.48
CA SER A 219 12.28 20.71 18.55
C SER A 219 10.93 21.44 18.64
N ASP A 220 10.52 21.78 19.86
CA ASP A 220 9.23 22.38 20.17
C ASP A 220 9.03 23.82 19.63
N ARG A 221 10.07 24.40 19.01
CA ARG A 221 10.02 25.67 18.27
C ARG A 221 9.80 25.52 16.76
N ALA A 222 9.79 24.29 16.26
CA ALA A 222 9.55 23.95 14.85
C ALA A 222 8.35 23.00 14.73
N LEU A 223 7.18 23.47 15.17
CA LEU A 223 5.95 22.69 15.11
C LEU A 223 5.37 22.74 13.69
N ALA A 224 4.84 21.61 13.24
CA ALA A 224 4.00 21.54 12.05
C ALA A 224 2.59 21.09 12.45
N ARG A 225 1.60 21.66 11.76
CA ARG A 225 0.18 21.44 12.01
C ARG A 225 -0.50 21.04 10.71
N ALA A 226 -1.39 20.07 10.81
CA ALA A 226 -2.30 19.72 9.71
C ALA A 226 -3.71 19.55 10.27
N GLU A 227 -4.69 19.99 9.50
CA GLU A 227 -6.11 19.88 9.82
C GLU A 227 -6.90 19.35 8.62
N VAL A 228 -8.04 18.74 8.93
CA VAL A 228 -8.98 18.22 7.95
C VAL A 228 -10.41 18.31 8.48
N VAL A 229 -11.35 18.57 7.58
CA VAL A 229 -12.80 18.49 7.83
C VAL A 229 -13.39 17.54 6.81
N ILE A 230 -14.11 16.51 7.27
CA ILE A 230 -14.68 15.46 6.41
C ILE A 230 -16.19 15.37 6.69
N PRO A 231 -17.05 15.75 5.71
CA PRO A 231 -18.49 15.53 5.81
C PRO A 231 -18.83 14.05 6.00
N GLU A 232 -19.84 13.76 6.81
CA GLU A 232 -20.21 12.39 7.18
C GLU A 232 -20.62 11.54 5.97
N GLU A 233 -21.16 12.15 4.92
CA GLU A 233 -21.59 11.49 3.69
C GLU A 233 -20.44 10.81 2.95
N LEU A 234 -19.20 11.28 3.16
CA LEU A 234 -17.99 10.71 2.57
C LEU A 234 -17.39 9.57 3.40
N LEU A 235 -17.81 9.41 4.67
CA LEU A 235 -17.24 8.43 5.59
C LEU A 235 -17.87 7.04 5.46
N GLY A 236 -19.17 7.01 5.16
CA GLY A 236 -20.00 5.81 5.11
C GLY A 236 -19.56 4.78 4.08
N GLY A 237 -19.98 3.53 4.28
CA GLY A 237 -19.69 2.43 3.36
C GLY A 237 -19.86 1.05 3.98
N LYS A 238 -20.02 0.03 3.13
CA LYS A 238 -20.04 -1.40 3.49
C LYS A 238 -21.01 -1.77 4.63
N GLY A 239 -22.15 -1.06 4.71
CA GLY A 239 -23.21 -1.32 5.67
C GLY A 239 -23.16 -0.46 6.95
N GLN A 240 -22.20 0.46 7.08
CA GLN A 240 -22.15 1.44 8.17
C GLN A 240 -22.51 2.84 7.68
N SER A 241 -23.21 3.60 8.53
CA SER A 241 -23.54 5.00 8.27
C SER A 241 -22.30 5.90 8.42
N GLY A 242 -22.34 7.08 7.79
CA GLY A 242 -21.28 8.08 7.95
C GLY A 242 -21.13 8.55 9.39
N GLU A 243 -22.26 8.75 10.07
CA GLU A 243 -22.36 9.11 11.49
C GLU A 243 -21.65 8.08 12.39
N ASP A 244 -21.96 6.79 12.21
CA ASP A 244 -21.35 5.72 13.02
C ASP A 244 -19.82 5.69 12.86
N VAL A 245 -19.33 5.91 11.64
CA VAL A 245 -17.88 5.94 11.36
C VAL A 245 -17.23 7.18 11.96
N ARG A 246 -17.86 8.36 11.83
CA ARG A 246 -17.40 9.60 12.45
C ARG A 246 -17.27 9.43 13.96
N ASP A 247 -18.35 9.02 14.61
CA ASP A 247 -18.44 8.92 16.06
C ASP A 247 -17.51 7.82 16.58
N GLY A 248 -17.41 6.70 15.85
CA GLY A 248 -16.41 5.67 16.09
C GLY A 248 -14.99 6.21 16.10
N ILE A 249 -14.61 7.02 15.10
CA ILE A 249 -13.26 7.61 15.02
C ILE A 249 -13.01 8.57 16.19
N ALA A 250 -13.97 9.44 16.51
CA ALA A 250 -13.87 10.35 17.64
C ALA A 250 -13.67 9.60 18.97
N MET A 251 -14.51 8.60 19.24
CA MET A 251 -14.40 7.74 20.44
C MET A 251 -13.07 6.98 20.49
N ALA A 252 -12.59 6.44 19.36
CA ALA A 252 -11.31 5.75 19.30
C ALA A 252 -10.11 6.70 19.59
N ALA A 253 -10.23 7.97 19.20
CA ALA A 253 -9.25 9.00 19.52
C ALA A 253 -9.30 9.42 20.99
N GLU A 254 -10.48 9.46 21.62
CA GLU A 254 -10.62 9.72 23.06
C GLU A 254 -9.89 8.68 23.91
N LEU A 255 -10.00 7.38 23.56
CA LEU A 255 -9.23 6.33 24.24
C LEU A 255 -7.73 6.58 24.15
N ALA A 256 -7.22 7.01 23.00
CA ALA A 256 -5.82 7.35 22.81
C ALA A 256 -5.39 8.61 23.59
N ALA A 257 -6.32 9.52 23.90
CA ALA A 257 -6.03 10.71 24.67
C ALA A 257 -5.83 10.41 26.17
N VAL A 258 -6.52 9.38 26.70
CA VAL A 258 -6.55 9.06 28.14
C VAL A 258 -5.73 7.84 28.55
N ASP A 259 -5.45 6.91 27.63
CA ASP A 259 -4.70 5.68 27.91
C ASP A 259 -3.34 5.68 27.17
N PRO A 260 -2.20 5.75 27.89
CA PRO A 260 -0.87 5.69 27.30
C PRO A 260 -0.59 4.44 26.44
N TYR A 261 -1.20 3.29 26.77
CA TYR A 261 -1.04 2.08 25.97
C TYR A 261 -1.65 2.24 24.58
N ARG A 262 -2.83 2.86 24.51
CA ARG A 262 -3.45 3.19 23.23
C ARG A 262 -2.73 4.33 22.53
N ALA A 263 -2.35 5.38 23.26
CA ALA A 263 -1.62 6.53 22.76
C ALA A 263 -0.33 6.11 22.02
N ALA A 264 0.41 5.13 22.58
CA ALA A 264 1.63 4.62 21.95
C ALA A 264 1.35 4.03 20.56
N THR A 265 0.32 3.19 20.45
CA THR A 265 -0.10 2.57 19.18
C THR A 265 -0.66 3.61 18.21
N HIS A 266 -1.40 4.59 18.71
CA HIS A 266 -1.97 5.70 17.94
C HIS A 266 -0.90 6.57 17.30
N ASN A 267 0.12 6.95 18.08
CA ASN A 267 1.25 7.75 17.63
C ASN A 267 2.17 6.94 16.70
N LYS A 268 2.42 5.66 16.97
CA LYS A 268 3.11 4.75 16.02
C LYS A 268 2.44 4.77 14.65
N GLY A 269 1.11 4.77 14.61
CA GLY A 269 0.33 4.90 13.38
C GLY A 269 0.60 6.19 12.61
N ILE A 270 0.78 7.33 13.30
CA ILE A 270 1.19 8.60 12.69
C ILE A 270 2.60 8.46 12.10
N MET A 271 3.54 7.92 12.89
CA MET A 271 4.95 7.83 12.52
C MET A 271 5.20 6.87 11.36
N ASN A 272 4.37 5.84 11.15
CA ASN A 272 4.40 5.01 9.94
C ASN A 272 4.37 5.83 8.63
N GLY A 273 3.63 6.95 8.62
CA GLY A 273 3.58 7.85 7.48
C GLY A 273 4.76 8.82 7.45
N VAL A 274 5.02 9.49 8.59
CA VAL A 274 6.05 10.52 8.74
C VAL A 274 7.45 9.94 8.47
N ASP A 275 7.79 8.82 9.09
CA ASP A 275 9.10 8.19 8.97
C ASP A 275 9.35 7.68 7.55
N ALA A 276 8.32 7.16 6.89
CA ALA A 276 8.44 6.70 5.52
C ALA A 276 8.81 7.85 4.57
N VAL A 277 8.27 9.05 4.79
CA VAL A 277 8.64 10.26 4.04
C VAL A 277 10.03 10.75 4.46
N ALA A 278 10.37 10.73 5.75
CA ALA A 278 11.70 11.12 6.23
C ALA A 278 12.79 10.25 5.60
N LEU A 279 12.63 8.93 5.63
CA LEU A 279 13.50 7.96 4.99
C LEU A 279 13.68 8.24 3.49
N ALA A 280 12.57 8.39 2.76
CA ALA A 280 12.61 8.65 1.32
C ALA A 280 13.28 9.99 1.00
N THR A 281 13.12 10.98 1.88
CA THR A 281 13.73 12.31 1.72
C THR A 281 15.06 12.44 2.47
N GLY A 282 15.67 11.35 2.94
CA GLY A 282 16.99 11.36 3.61
C GLY A 282 17.07 12.21 4.88
N ASN A 283 15.95 12.47 5.53
CA ASN A 283 15.87 13.13 6.83
C ASN A 283 16.10 12.14 7.98
N ASP A 284 16.59 12.63 9.12
CA ASP A 284 16.82 11.80 10.30
C ASP A 284 15.49 11.50 11.01
N TRP A 285 14.96 10.30 10.77
CA TRP A 285 13.71 9.87 11.40
C TRP A 285 13.84 9.70 12.92
N ARG A 286 15.04 9.44 13.47
CA ARG A 286 15.21 9.28 14.93
C ARG A 286 15.05 10.62 15.64
N ALA A 287 15.50 11.71 15.04
CA ALA A 287 15.30 13.05 15.55
C ALA A 287 13.80 13.42 15.56
N LEU A 288 13.07 13.06 14.50
CA LEU A 288 11.62 13.27 14.41
C LEU A 288 10.87 12.44 15.45
N GLU A 289 11.16 11.15 15.56
CA GLU A 289 10.56 10.24 16.54
C GLU A 289 10.79 10.73 17.97
N ALA A 290 12.03 11.09 18.32
CA ALA A 290 12.37 11.61 19.65
C ALA A 290 11.60 12.90 19.98
N GLY A 291 11.54 13.84 19.02
CA GLY A 291 10.81 15.09 19.18
C GLY A 291 9.30 14.87 19.34
N ALA A 292 8.72 14.04 18.47
CA ALA A 292 7.29 13.71 18.47
C ALA A 292 6.85 13.05 19.78
N HIS A 293 7.57 12.00 20.19
CA HIS A 293 7.21 11.24 21.39
C HIS A 293 7.50 12.00 22.69
N ALA A 294 8.54 12.84 22.75
CA ALA A 294 8.74 13.74 23.88
C ALA A 294 7.64 14.81 23.96
N TRP A 295 7.24 15.38 22.81
CA TRP A 295 6.14 16.34 22.74
C TRP A 295 4.79 15.74 23.17
N ALA A 296 4.55 14.47 22.85
CA ALA A 296 3.37 13.74 23.30
C ALA A 296 3.28 13.61 24.84
N ALA A 297 4.38 13.78 25.57
CA ALA A 297 4.43 13.71 27.04
C ALA A 297 4.63 15.07 27.73
N ARG A 298 4.59 16.19 26.99
CA ARG A 298 4.92 17.55 27.49
C ARG A 298 4.09 18.02 28.69
N HIS A 299 2.91 17.43 28.91
CA HIS A 299 2.01 17.75 30.02
C HIS A 299 2.10 16.76 31.19
N GLY A 300 3.18 15.98 31.26
CA GLY A 300 3.46 15.03 32.34
C GLY A 300 2.91 13.63 32.11
N ASN A 301 1.96 13.45 31.18
CA ASN A 301 1.45 12.15 30.76
C ASN A 301 1.56 12.01 29.24
N TYR A 302 1.94 10.81 28.79
CA TYR A 302 2.03 10.49 27.37
C TYR A 302 0.63 10.34 26.76
N THR A 303 0.31 11.11 25.73
CA THR A 303 -1.03 11.18 25.10
C THR A 303 -0.97 11.16 23.57
N ALA A 304 -2.12 11.19 22.90
CA ALA A 304 -2.23 11.24 21.46
C ALA A 304 -1.70 12.57 20.87
N LEU A 305 -0.96 12.49 19.76
CA LEU A 305 -0.49 13.66 19.01
C LEU A 305 -1.59 14.32 18.16
N SER A 306 -2.61 13.55 17.79
CA SER A 306 -3.76 14.05 17.02
C SER A 306 -5.04 14.10 17.86
N LYS A 307 -5.97 14.95 17.42
CA LYS A 307 -7.32 15.07 17.96
C LYS A 307 -8.33 14.83 16.84
N TRP A 308 -9.43 14.17 17.18
CA TRP A 308 -10.57 13.94 16.30
C TRP A 308 -11.86 14.27 17.03
N TRP A 309 -12.77 15.01 16.40
CA TRP A 309 -14.04 15.43 17.00
C TRP A 309 -15.11 15.66 15.93
N CYS A 310 -16.37 15.71 16.35
CA CYS A 310 -17.49 16.14 15.52
C CYS A 310 -17.69 17.66 15.70
N ASN A 311 -17.84 18.43 14.62
CA ASN A 311 -18.18 19.85 14.70
C ASN A 311 -19.70 20.08 14.73
N GLU A 312 -20.12 21.35 14.83
CA GLU A 312 -21.54 21.73 14.87
C GLU A 312 -22.31 21.36 13.59
N ASP A 313 -21.63 21.26 12.46
CA ASP A 313 -22.20 20.87 11.16
C ASP A 313 -22.29 19.35 10.96
N GLY A 314 -21.90 18.54 11.96
CA GLY A 314 -21.89 17.08 11.87
C GLY A 314 -20.68 16.48 11.15
N ALA A 315 -19.70 17.28 10.73
CA ALA A 315 -18.49 16.80 10.05
C ALA A 315 -17.42 16.29 11.03
N LEU A 316 -16.68 15.28 10.60
CA LEU A 316 -15.48 14.80 11.31
C LEU A 316 -14.33 15.78 11.11
N CYS A 317 -13.84 16.36 12.19
CA CYS A 317 -12.66 17.22 12.19
C CYS A 317 -11.46 16.47 12.79
N GLY A 318 -10.29 16.66 12.17
CA GLY A 318 -9.03 16.08 12.63
C GLY A 318 -7.92 17.12 12.67
N ARG A 319 -7.07 17.08 13.70
CA ARG A 319 -5.88 17.94 13.83
C ARG A 319 -4.69 17.14 14.29
N LEU A 320 -3.52 17.37 13.70
CA LEU A 320 -2.22 16.91 14.18
C LEU A 320 -1.34 18.11 14.48
N GLU A 321 -0.62 18.09 15.59
CA GLU A 321 0.40 19.09 15.94
C GLU A 321 1.60 18.39 16.62
N MET A 322 2.77 18.48 15.99
CA MET A 322 3.99 17.88 16.51
C MET A 322 5.25 18.58 15.98
N PRO A 323 6.39 18.47 16.68
CA PRO A 323 7.68 18.89 16.14
C PRO A 323 8.01 18.13 14.85
N ILE A 324 8.27 18.85 13.76
CA ILE A 324 8.74 18.28 12.49
C ILE A 324 9.90 19.13 11.96
N LYS A 325 11.07 18.98 12.59
CA LYS A 325 12.29 19.61 12.08
C LYS A 325 12.95 18.74 11.02
N VAL A 326 12.81 19.17 9.77
CA VAL A 326 13.43 18.53 8.60
C VAL A 326 14.33 19.50 7.85
N GLY A 327 15.04 18.99 6.84
CA GLY A 327 15.79 19.77 5.88
C GLY A 327 15.54 19.32 4.45
N THR A 328 15.71 20.26 3.52
CA THR A 328 15.78 20.01 2.07
C THR A 328 17.21 20.12 1.54
N VAL A 329 18.14 20.64 2.35
CA VAL A 329 19.57 20.75 2.05
C VAL A 329 20.44 20.19 3.18
N GLY A 330 21.63 19.69 2.84
CA GLY A 330 22.62 19.19 3.81
C GLY A 330 23.48 18.06 3.26
N GLY A 331 24.66 17.86 3.84
CA GLY A 331 25.64 16.89 3.33
C GLY A 331 25.13 15.44 3.29
N SER A 332 24.31 15.03 4.26
CA SER A 332 23.70 13.68 4.27
C SER A 332 22.60 13.53 3.21
N LEU A 333 21.84 14.59 2.94
CA LEU A 333 20.78 14.63 1.92
C LEU A 333 21.34 14.59 0.50
N GLU A 334 22.54 15.13 0.29
CA GLU A 334 23.24 15.15 -1.01
C GLU A 334 24.01 13.85 -1.29
N ALA A 335 24.36 13.09 -0.25
CA ALA A 335 25.14 11.86 -0.39
C ALA A 335 24.35 10.72 -1.06
N ASN A 336 23.02 10.69 -0.89
CA ASN A 336 22.15 9.71 -1.53
C ASN A 336 21.41 10.33 -2.74
N PRO A 337 21.70 9.90 -3.99
CA PRO A 337 21.06 10.45 -5.19
C PRO A 337 19.54 10.30 -5.22
N ALA A 338 19.01 9.21 -4.63
CA ALA A 338 17.56 8.96 -4.59
C ALA A 338 16.84 10.04 -3.79
N THR A 339 17.42 10.48 -2.67
CA THR A 339 16.84 11.49 -1.79
C THR A 339 16.55 12.80 -2.52
N GLN A 340 17.50 13.30 -3.29
CA GLN A 340 17.34 14.54 -4.04
C GLN A 340 16.30 14.42 -5.15
N LEU A 341 16.23 13.25 -5.80
CA LEU A 341 15.18 12.96 -6.77
C LEU A 341 13.80 12.98 -6.12
N PHE A 342 13.64 12.37 -4.94
CA PHE A 342 12.38 12.32 -4.23
C PHE A 342 11.94 13.70 -3.70
N LEU A 343 12.86 14.53 -3.21
CA LEU A 343 12.56 15.93 -2.87
C LEU A 343 12.09 16.73 -4.10
N ARG A 344 12.76 16.59 -5.25
CA ARG A 344 12.30 17.21 -6.52
C ARG A 344 10.92 16.71 -6.96
N MET A 345 10.63 15.43 -6.73
CA MET A 345 9.33 14.85 -7.04
C MET A 345 8.20 15.49 -6.21
N MET A 346 8.46 15.74 -4.92
CA MET A 346 7.51 16.41 -4.03
C MET A 346 7.27 17.88 -4.39
N ARG A 347 8.26 18.53 -5.04
CA ARG A 347 8.22 19.95 -5.44
C ARG A 347 8.00 20.90 -4.26
N VAL A 348 8.58 20.55 -3.11
CA VAL A 348 8.67 21.45 -1.95
C VAL A 348 9.77 22.49 -2.20
N GLU A 349 9.52 23.70 -1.77
CA GLU A 349 10.35 24.89 -1.97
C GLU A 349 11.07 25.29 -0.67
N SER A 350 10.65 24.75 0.47
CA SER A 350 11.29 24.95 1.77
C SER A 350 11.15 23.73 2.69
N ALA A 351 11.97 23.67 3.74
CA ALA A 351 11.84 22.69 4.81
C ALA A 351 10.51 22.82 5.59
N GLN A 352 9.97 24.04 5.70
CA GLN A 352 8.65 24.27 6.32
C GLN A 352 7.52 23.66 5.47
N GLU A 353 7.57 23.81 4.14
CA GLU A 353 6.61 23.18 3.24
C GLU A 353 6.72 21.65 3.29
N LEU A 354 7.94 21.10 3.39
CA LEU A 354 8.12 19.67 3.63
C LEU A 354 7.51 19.22 4.97
N ALA A 355 7.70 19.99 6.04
CA ALA A 355 7.12 19.72 7.36
C ALA A 355 5.57 19.72 7.32
N GLN A 356 4.97 20.67 6.60
CA GLN A 356 3.51 20.71 6.35
C GLN A 356 3.02 19.44 5.64
N VAL A 357 3.73 19.00 4.60
CA VAL A 357 3.39 17.76 3.88
C VAL A 357 3.50 16.55 4.81
N MET A 358 4.55 16.47 5.63
CA MET A 358 4.72 15.37 6.59
C MET A 358 3.66 15.36 7.68
N ALA A 359 3.23 16.53 8.17
CA ALA A 359 2.10 16.63 9.11
C ALA A 359 0.80 16.12 8.47
N ALA A 360 0.50 16.52 7.23
CA ALA A 360 -0.68 16.02 6.51
C ALA A 360 -0.61 14.50 6.26
N VAL A 361 0.57 13.98 5.92
CA VAL A 361 0.81 12.53 5.79
C VAL A 361 0.57 11.81 7.13
N GLY A 362 1.10 12.33 8.23
CA GLY A 362 0.89 11.75 9.56
C GLY A 362 -0.59 11.73 9.96
N LEU A 363 -1.32 12.82 9.71
CA LEU A 363 -2.75 12.92 9.99
C LEU A 363 -3.57 11.96 9.11
N ALA A 364 -3.25 11.87 7.82
CA ALA A 364 -3.90 10.94 6.89
C ALA A 364 -3.66 9.48 7.29
N GLN A 365 -2.44 9.15 7.74
CA GLN A 365 -2.11 7.81 8.20
C GLN A 365 -2.91 7.45 9.46
N ASN A 366 -3.00 8.39 10.41
CA ASN A 366 -3.79 8.24 11.62
C ASN A 366 -5.29 8.05 11.31
N PHE A 367 -5.86 8.88 10.43
CA PHE A 367 -7.24 8.72 9.95
C PHE A 367 -7.47 7.33 9.38
N SER A 368 -6.57 6.86 8.50
CA SER A 368 -6.70 5.55 7.86
C SER A 368 -6.72 4.40 8.87
N ALA A 369 -5.90 4.48 9.92
CA ALA A 369 -5.82 3.48 10.97
C ALA A 369 -7.06 3.49 11.87
N LEU A 370 -7.52 4.66 12.29
CA LEU A 370 -8.74 4.80 13.10
C LEU A 370 -9.96 4.31 12.32
N ARG A 371 -10.10 4.73 11.05
CA ARG A 371 -11.18 4.28 10.19
C ARG A 371 -11.19 2.76 10.05
N ALA A 372 -10.04 2.14 9.77
CA ALA A 372 -9.96 0.68 9.65
C ALA A 372 -10.35 -0.06 10.95
N LEU A 373 -10.06 0.52 12.12
CA LEU A 373 -10.43 -0.05 13.42
C LEU A 373 -11.94 -0.02 13.67
N VAL A 374 -12.63 1.03 13.21
CA VAL A 374 -14.07 1.19 13.46
C VAL A 374 -14.93 0.58 12.35
N THR A 375 -14.38 0.40 11.14
CA THR A 375 -15.18 -0.12 10.01
C THR A 375 -15.10 -1.61 9.79
N GLU A 376 -13.90 -2.17 9.61
CA GLU A 376 -13.75 -3.56 9.13
C GLU A 376 -12.84 -4.43 10.00
N GLY A 377 -12.23 -3.88 11.05
CA GLY A 377 -11.13 -4.55 11.73
C GLY A 377 -9.89 -4.63 10.83
N ILE A 378 -8.72 -4.35 11.39
CA ILE A 378 -7.45 -4.24 10.63
C ILE A 378 -7.13 -5.50 9.78
N GLN A 379 -7.64 -6.67 10.18
CA GLN A 379 -7.31 -7.96 9.58
C GLN A 379 -7.69 -8.05 8.10
N ALA A 380 -8.87 -7.58 7.68
CA ALA A 380 -9.37 -7.77 6.31
C ALA A 380 -8.48 -7.10 5.24
N GLY A 381 -7.95 -5.90 5.51
CA GLY A 381 -7.03 -5.19 4.60
C GLY A 381 -5.61 -5.76 4.60
N HIS A 382 -5.13 -6.28 5.74
CA HIS A 382 -3.85 -6.97 5.83
C HIS A 382 -3.86 -8.32 5.12
N MET A 383 -5.02 -9.00 5.02
CA MET A 383 -5.12 -10.33 4.43
C MET A 383 -4.66 -10.38 2.97
N THR A 384 -4.97 -9.39 2.13
CA THR A 384 -4.55 -9.40 0.72
C THR A 384 -3.03 -9.28 0.56
N LEU A 385 -2.35 -8.44 1.34
CA LEU A 385 -0.89 -8.31 1.28
C LEU A 385 -0.16 -9.44 2.02
N HIS A 386 -0.73 -9.92 3.12
CA HIS A 386 -0.27 -11.13 3.78
C HIS A 386 -0.34 -12.32 2.81
N ALA A 387 -1.43 -12.43 2.04
CA ALA A 387 -1.57 -13.44 1.00
C ALA A 387 -0.49 -13.31 -0.07
N ARG A 388 -0.16 -12.09 -0.55
CA ARG A 388 0.97 -11.89 -1.48
C ARG A 388 2.30 -12.36 -0.90
N THR A 389 2.54 -12.09 0.38
CA THR A 389 3.77 -12.54 1.07
C THR A 389 3.81 -14.06 1.18
N VAL A 390 2.67 -14.68 1.50
CA VAL A 390 2.49 -16.13 1.57
C VAL A 390 2.71 -16.81 0.21
N VAL A 391 2.16 -16.26 -0.87
CA VAL A 391 2.36 -16.73 -2.26
C VAL A 391 3.84 -16.63 -2.63
N LYS A 392 4.51 -15.53 -2.29
CA LYS A 392 5.95 -15.37 -2.53
C LYS A 392 6.77 -16.39 -1.73
N ALA A 393 6.45 -16.60 -0.45
CA ALA A 393 7.11 -17.58 0.41
C ALA A 393 6.85 -19.04 -0.03
N ALA A 394 5.77 -19.28 -0.77
CA ALA A 394 5.49 -20.57 -1.38
C ALA A 394 6.38 -20.87 -2.59
N GLY A 395 7.16 -19.88 -3.09
CA GLY A 395 8.03 -20.05 -4.25
C GLY A 395 7.27 -19.95 -5.57
N THR A 396 6.08 -19.36 -5.58
CA THR A 396 5.24 -19.26 -6.78
C THR A 396 5.93 -18.48 -7.90
N PRO A 397 6.05 -19.04 -9.12
CA PRO A 397 6.58 -18.34 -10.30
C PRO A 397 5.73 -17.11 -10.66
N PRO A 398 6.32 -16.06 -11.25
CA PRO A 398 5.61 -14.83 -11.62
C PRO A 398 4.34 -15.07 -12.45
N GLU A 399 4.35 -16.08 -13.33
CA GLU A 399 3.22 -16.37 -14.23
C GLU A 399 2.00 -16.94 -13.51
N LEU A 400 2.19 -17.57 -12.34
CA LEU A 400 1.13 -18.19 -11.55
C LEU A 400 0.78 -17.39 -10.29
N PHE A 401 1.52 -16.31 -10.03
CA PHE A 401 1.42 -15.53 -8.79
C PHE A 401 0.00 -15.04 -8.51
N ASP A 402 -0.61 -14.36 -9.48
CA ASP A 402 -1.94 -13.77 -9.29
C ASP A 402 -3.04 -14.84 -9.21
N GLN A 403 -2.91 -15.96 -9.91
CA GLN A 403 -3.86 -17.08 -9.83
C GLN A 403 -3.83 -17.77 -8.47
N VAL A 404 -2.64 -18.01 -7.92
CA VAL A 404 -2.49 -18.57 -6.56
C VAL A 404 -3.02 -17.57 -5.53
N LEU A 405 -2.72 -16.27 -5.69
CA LEU A 405 -3.17 -15.21 -4.81
C LEU A 405 -4.70 -15.09 -4.75
N GLU A 406 -5.35 -14.98 -5.91
CA GLU A 406 -6.81 -14.85 -5.99
C GLU A 406 -7.52 -16.03 -5.34
N ARG A 407 -6.98 -17.23 -5.54
CA ARG A 407 -7.55 -18.45 -5.00
C ARG A 407 -7.41 -18.54 -3.48
N LEU A 408 -6.27 -18.16 -2.92
CA LEU A 408 -6.08 -18.08 -1.46
C LEU A 408 -7.00 -17.04 -0.81
N ILE A 409 -7.20 -15.90 -1.46
CA ILE A 409 -8.12 -14.86 -0.96
C ILE A 409 -9.57 -15.34 -1.04
N GLY A 410 -9.97 -15.95 -2.16
CA GLY A 410 -11.32 -16.47 -2.36
C GLY A 410 -11.67 -17.63 -1.42
N GLU A 411 -10.70 -18.48 -1.08
CA GLU A 411 -10.87 -19.59 -0.13
C GLU A 411 -10.73 -19.17 1.34
N GLY A 412 -10.14 -18.00 1.61
CA GLY A 412 -9.89 -17.48 2.96
C GLY A 412 -8.75 -18.18 3.73
N ASP A 413 -8.08 -19.18 3.13
CA ASP A 413 -7.01 -19.96 3.76
C ASP A 413 -5.61 -19.48 3.34
N VAL A 414 -5.16 -18.40 3.96
CA VAL A 414 -3.90 -17.74 3.62
C VAL A 414 -2.73 -18.37 4.39
N LYS A 415 -2.27 -19.54 3.93
CA LYS A 415 -1.12 -20.27 4.49
C LYS A 415 -0.13 -20.72 3.42
N VAL A 416 1.16 -20.80 3.75
CA VAL A 416 2.23 -21.16 2.78
C VAL A 416 2.05 -22.59 2.24
N TRP A 417 1.60 -23.52 3.07
CA TRP A 417 1.32 -24.90 2.63
C TRP A 417 0.16 -24.92 1.62
N ARG A 418 -0.92 -24.16 1.87
CA ARG A 418 -2.06 -24.05 0.96
C ARG A 418 -1.67 -23.38 -0.35
N ALA A 419 -0.84 -22.33 -0.29
CA ALA A 419 -0.28 -21.69 -1.48
C ALA A 419 0.54 -22.67 -2.34
N ARG A 420 1.29 -23.59 -1.71
CA ARG A 420 2.02 -24.67 -2.43
C ARG A 420 1.07 -25.70 -3.02
N GLU A 421 -0.02 -26.07 -2.34
CA GLU A 421 -1.02 -26.97 -2.89
C GLU A 421 -1.69 -26.37 -4.13
N VAL A 422 -2.13 -25.12 -4.04
CA VAL A 422 -2.74 -24.39 -5.16
C VAL A 422 -1.76 -24.26 -6.32
N LEU A 423 -0.49 -23.95 -6.04
CA LEU A 423 0.57 -23.95 -7.04
C LEU A 423 0.71 -25.31 -7.72
N GLY A 424 0.81 -26.40 -6.96
CA GLY A 424 0.93 -27.75 -7.49
C GLY A 424 -0.30 -28.21 -8.27
N GLU A 425 -1.51 -27.73 -7.96
CA GLU A 425 -2.71 -27.95 -8.77
C GLU A 425 -2.65 -27.21 -10.12
N LEU A 426 -2.16 -25.96 -10.12
CA LEU A 426 -2.00 -25.16 -11.32
C LEU A 426 -0.89 -25.70 -12.21
N GLU A 427 0.23 -26.14 -11.63
CA GLU A 427 1.32 -26.80 -12.34
C GLU A 427 0.86 -28.13 -12.94
N ARG A 428 0.10 -28.95 -12.20
CA ARG A 428 -0.50 -30.19 -12.75
C ARG A 428 -1.50 -29.94 -13.88
N LYS A 429 -2.21 -28.81 -13.87
CA LYS A 429 -3.05 -28.39 -15.01
C LYS A 429 -2.20 -27.93 -16.20
N ARG A 430 -1.02 -27.35 -15.96
CA ARG A 430 -0.09 -26.87 -16.99
C ARG A 430 0.74 -27.98 -17.62
N ASP A 431 1.09 -29.00 -16.83
CA ASP A 431 1.88 -30.19 -17.22
C ASP A 431 1.00 -31.38 -17.67
N MET A 432 -0.26 -31.16 -18.01
CA MET A 432 -1.00 -32.16 -18.80
C MET A 432 -0.24 -32.37 -20.11
N PRO A 433 0.34 -33.57 -20.37
CA PRO A 433 1.07 -33.80 -21.60
C PRO A 433 0.16 -33.55 -22.79
N ALA A 434 0.70 -33.02 -23.88
CA ALA A 434 0.07 -33.17 -25.17
C ALA A 434 -0.20 -34.68 -25.36
N LEU A 435 -1.47 -35.06 -25.39
CA LEU A 435 -1.90 -36.44 -25.58
C LEU A 435 -1.28 -36.95 -26.88
N ASP A 436 -0.73 -38.16 -26.86
CA ASP A 436 -0.14 -38.77 -28.05
C ASP A 436 -1.16 -38.79 -29.22
N GLU A 437 -0.71 -38.75 -30.48
CA GLU A 437 -1.59 -38.71 -31.66
C GLU A 437 -2.60 -39.87 -31.71
N ALA A 438 -2.25 -41.04 -31.14
CA ALA A 438 -3.13 -42.21 -31.07
C ALA A 438 -4.15 -42.12 -29.91
N ALA A 439 -3.89 -41.34 -28.87
CA ALA A 439 -4.80 -40.98 -27.79
C ALA A 439 -5.72 -39.84 -28.24
N MET A 440 -5.21 -38.84 -28.97
CA MET A 440 -6.03 -37.81 -29.63
C MET A 440 -7.01 -38.41 -30.65
N ALA A 441 -6.57 -39.42 -31.42
CA ALA A 441 -7.46 -40.12 -32.34
C ALA A 441 -8.68 -40.74 -31.65
N ARG A 442 -8.54 -41.17 -30.39
CA ARG A 442 -9.57 -41.82 -29.57
C ARG A 442 -10.47 -40.88 -28.77
N LEU A 443 -10.17 -39.58 -28.75
CA LEU A 443 -10.96 -38.57 -28.05
C LEU A 443 -12.02 -37.95 -28.98
N GLY A 444 -13.18 -37.66 -28.41
CA GLY A 444 -14.11 -36.70 -29.01
C GLY A 444 -13.70 -35.30 -28.59
N VAL A 445 -13.60 -34.37 -29.56
CA VAL A 445 -13.18 -32.99 -29.31
C VAL A 445 -14.19 -32.06 -29.95
N ALA A 446 -14.58 -31.00 -29.23
CA ALA A 446 -15.41 -29.93 -29.76
C ALA A 446 -14.87 -28.58 -29.29
N GLY A 447 -14.87 -27.59 -30.19
CA GLY A 447 -14.48 -26.22 -29.86
C GLY A 447 -15.63 -25.47 -29.19
N GLY A 448 -15.30 -24.49 -28.34
CA GLY A 448 -16.27 -23.49 -27.93
C GLY A 448 -16.54 -22.46 -29.03
N LYS A 449 -17.50 -21.58 -28.78
CA LYS A 449 -17.80 -20.44 -29.64
C LYS A 449 -17.87 -19.13 -28.88
N LEU A 450 -17.88 -18.04 -29.62
CA LEU A 450 -18.25 -16.71 -29.15
C LEU A 450 -19.24 -16.11 -30.14
N ILE A 451 -20.33 -15.51 -29.66
CA ILE A 451 -21.23 -14.72 -30.49
C ILE A 451 -20.77 -13.26 -30.42
N LEU A 452 -20.28 -12.71 -31.53
CA LEU A 452 -19.79 -11.34 -31.65
C LEU A 452 -20.95 -10.34 -31.77
N LEU A 453 -22.05 -10.74 -32.43
CA LEU A 453 -23.23 -9.92 -32.63
C LEU A 453 -24.48 -10.79 -32.77
N GLY A 454 -25.60 -10.35 -32.19
CA GLY A 454 -26.92 -10.96 -32.45
C GLY A 454 -27.26 -12.17 -31.57
N GLU A 455 -26.74 -12.27 -30.35
CA GLU A 455 -27.02 -13.38 -29.42
C GLU A 455 -28.53 -13.59 -29.19
N HIS A 456 -29.27 -12.53 -28.89
CA HIS A 456 -30.73 -12.62 -28.79
C HIS A 456 -31.42 -12.83 -30.14
N ALA A 457 -30.85 -12.28 -31.22
CA ALA A 457 -31.39 -12.41 -32.57
C ALA A 457 -31.39 -13.89 -33.02
N ALA A 458 -30.33 -14.63 -32.71
CA ALA A 458 -30.18 -16.06 -33.01
C ALA A 458 -31.33 -16.91 -32.42
N VAL A 459 -31.76 -16.61 -31.19
CA VAL A 459 -32.86 -17.32 -30.51
C VAL A 459 -34.21 -17.19 -31.26
N TYR A 460 -34.35 -16.15 -32.07
CA TYR A 460 -35.54 -15.88 -32.90
C TYR A 460 -35.32 -16.21 -34.38
N GLY A 461 -34.25 -16.95 -34.73
CA GLY A 461 -33.95 -17.34 -36.11
C GLY A 461 -33.48 -16.17 -36.99
N GLN A 462 -33.02 -15.07 -36.38
CA GLN A 462 -32.43 -13.94 -37.10
C GLN A 462 -30.91 -14.11 -37.20
N PRO A 463 -30.25 -13.48 -38.19
CA PRO A 463 -28.80 -13.61 -38.37
C PRO A 463 -27.99 -13.22 -37.14
N ALA A 464 -26.94 -13.99 -36.85
CA ALA A 464 -25.96 -13.71 -35.82
C ALA A 464 -24.54 -13.94 -36.36
N LEU A 465 -23.56 -13.19 -35.84
CA LEU A 465 -22.15 -13.37 -36.17
C LEU A 465 -21.48 -14.11 -35.01
N ALA A 466 -20.94 -15.30 -35.28
CA ALA A 466 -20.22 -16.10 -34.29
C ALA A 466 -18.86 -16.54 -34.83
N CYS A 467 -17.91 -16.79 -33.92
CA CYS A 467 -16.60 -17.33 -34.24
C CYS A 467 -16.21 -18.45 -33.26
N PRO A 468 -15.44 -19.45 -33.71
CA PRO A 468 -14.88 -20.45 -32.80
C PRO A 468 -13.83 -19.83 -31.88
N VAL A 469 -13.70 -20.38 -30.67
CA VAL A 469 -12.60 -20.03 -29.75
C VAL A 469 -11.60 -21.18 -29.66
N PRO A 470 -10.32 -20.91 -29.37
CA PRO A 470 -9.29 -21.96 -29.27
C PRO A 470 -9.45 -22.89 -28.06
N LEU A 471 -10.43 -22.63 -27.18
CA LEU A 471 -10.76 -23.47 -26.03
C LEU A 471 -11.65 -24.64 -26.46
N ASN A 472 -11.40 -25.83 -25.92
CA ASN A 472 -12.09 -27.06 -26.33
C ASN A 472 -12.65 -27.85 -25.13
N VAL A 473 -13.61 -28.72 -25.45
CA VAL A 473 -14.07 -29.80 -24.59
C VAL A 473 -13.61 -31.12 -25.20
N ARG A 474 -13.07 -31.98 -24.36
CA ARG A 474 -12.55 -33.31 -24.71
C ARG A 474 -13.34 -34.36 -23.96
N ALA A 475 -13.77 -35.41 -24.65
CA ALA A 475 -14.47 -36.54 -24.04
C ALA A 475 -13.78 -37.86 -24.41
N GLN A 476 -13.75 -38.76 -23.44
CA GLN A 476 -13.17 -40.10 -23.56
C GLN A 476 -14.19 -41.15 -23.10
N ILE A 477 -14.28 -42.26 -23.84
CA ILE A 477 -15.09 -43.41 -23.48
C ILE A 477 -14.16 -44.57 -23.10
N SER A 478 -14.32 -45.09 -21.89
CA SER A 478 -13.65 -46.31 -21.42
C SER A 478 -14.67 -47.36 -20.99
N ASP A 479 -14.26 -48.62 -20.95
CA ASP A 479 -15.13 -49.69 -20.48
C ASP A 479 -15.38 -49.57 -18.97
N SER A 480 -16.55 -50.04 -18.53
CA SER A 480 -16.97 -50.04 -17.12
C SER A 480 -17.67 -51.36 -16.81
N GLU A 481 -17.46 -51.90 -15.61
CA GLU A 481 -18.07 -53.16 -15.18
C GLU A 481 -19.56 -53.01 -14.83
N GLU A 482 -19.99 -51.80 -14.41
CA GLU A 482 -21.38 -51.53 -14.01
C GLU A 482 -21.90 -50.19 -14.55
N GLY A 483 -22.91 -50.28 -15.43
CA GLY A 483 -23.72 -49.15 -15.88
C GLY A 483 -22.94 -48.05 -16.58
N ILE A 484 -23.59 -46.90 -16.77
CA ILE A 484 -23.00 -45.73 -17.40
C ILE A 484 -22.56 -44.75 -16.32
N GLN A 485 -21.26 -44.45 -16.29
CA GLN A 485 -20.64 -43.51 -15.35
C GLN A 485 -20.21 -42.27 -16.13
N LEU A 486 -20.57 -41.07 -15.66
CA LEU A 486 -20.10 -39.81 -16.20
C LEU A 486 -19.18 -39.14 -15.17
N ALA A 487 -17.95 -38.83 -15.56
CA ALA A 487 -16.98 -38.11 -14.75
C ALA A 487 -16.58 -36.80 -15.43
N ILE A 488 -16.61 -35.70 -14.69
CA ILE A 488 -16.09 -34.39 -15.09
C ILE A 488 -15.09 -33.93 -14.01
N PRO A 489 -13.83 -34.40 -14.07
CA PRO A 489 -12.86 -34.17 -13.01
C PRO A 489 -12.60 -32.70 -12.70
N GLY A 490 -12.59 -31.85 -13.74
CA GLY A 490 -12.39 -30.40 -13.59
C GLY A 490 -13.47 -29.68 -12.78
N TRP A 491 -14.63 -30.31 -12.59
CA TRP A 491 -15.74 -29.77 -11.78
C TRP A 491 -16.01 -30.60 -10.52
N GLY A 492 -15.18 -31.62 -10.22
CA GLY A 492 -15.36 -32.52 -9.08
C GLY A 492 -16.63 -33.36 -9.14
N LEU A 493 -17.14 -33.66 -10.35
CA LEU A 493 -18.40 -34.38 -10.54
C LEU A 493 -18.15 -35.81 -11.01
N GLU A 494 -18.64 -36.79 -10.26
CA GLU A 494 -18.79 -38.18 -10.69
C GLU A 494 -20.23 -38.62 -10.47
N TYR A 495 -20.87 -39.10 -11.53
CA TYR A 495 -22.26 -39.53 -11.52
C TYR A 495 -22.41 -40.91 -12.12
N ARG A 496 -23.18 -41.77 -11.46
CA ARG A 496 -23.68 -43.01 -12.04
C ARG A 496 -25.09 -42.73 -12.58
N LEU A 497 -25.29 -42.85 -13.89
CA LEU A 497 -26.59 -42.63 -14.51
C LEU A 497 -27.55 -43.75 -14.09
N SER A 498 -28.39 -43.48 -13.08
CA SER A 498 -29.40 -44.43 -12.59
C SER A 498 -30.75 -44.24 -13.29
N HIS A 499 -31.51 -45.32 -13.46
CA HIS A 499 -32.86 -45.29 -14.05
C HIS A 499 -33.94 -44.71 -13.10
N THR A 500 -33.59 -44.06 -12.00
CA THR A 500 -34.54 -43.63 -10.95
C THR A 500 -35.29 -42.33 -11.29
N ARG A 501 -36.47 -42.14 -10.67
CA ARG A 501 -37.52 -41.15 -11.06
C ARG A 501 -37.22 -39.67 -10.78
N ARG A 502 -36.15 -39.31 -10.06
CA ARG A 502 -35.72 -37.90 -9.85
C ARG A 502 -34.43 -37.61 -10.62
N ARG A 503 -34.55 -37.14 -11.87
CA ARG A 503 -33.41 -36.80 -12.74
C ARG A 503 -33.20 -35.29 -12.86
N ARG A 504 -31.95 -34.82 -12.82
CA ARG A 504 -31.56 -33.44 -13.18
C ARG A 504 -31.71 -33.23 -14.70
N PRO A 505 -31.90 -31.98 -15.19
CA PRO A 505 -32.11 -31.72 -16.62
C PRO A 505 -31.03 -32.30 -17.54
N TRP A 506 -29.75 -32.19 -17.15
CA TRP A 506 -28.63 -32.70 -17.95
C TRP A 506 -28.52 -34.24 -17.97
N GLU A 507 -28.91 -34.93 -16.89
CA GLU A 507 -28.93 -36.41 -16.83
C GLU A 507 -29.95 -36.98 -17.83
N ARG A 508 -31.06 -36.27 -18.03
CA ARG A 508 -32.07 -36.63 -19.03
C ARG A 508 -31.54 -36.44 -20.44
N SER A 509 -30.83 -35.34 -20.72
CA SER A 509 -30.20 -35.11 -22.03
C SER A 509 -29.15 -36.18 -22.34
N ALA A 510 -28.29 -36.53 -21.38
CA ALA A 510 -27.27 -37.57 -21.58
C ALA A 510 -27.88 -38.97 -21.82
N LEU A 511 -28.93 -39.34 -21.08
CA LEU A 511 -29.61 -40.62 -21.31
C LEU A 511 -30.34 -40.66 -22.66
N LYS A 512 -31.01 -39.57 -23.03
CA LYS A 512 -31.68 -39.47 -24.33
C LYS A 512 -30.69 -39.55 -25.50
N MET A 513 -29.53 -38.89 -25.38
CA MET A 513 -28.43 -39.02 -26.33
C MET A 513 -28.02 -40.49 -26.50
N LEU A 514 -27.85 -41.22 -25.39
CA LEU A 514 -27.46 -42.63 -25.42
C LEU A 514 -28.57 -43.54 -25.96
N GLU A 515 -29.84 -43.22 -25.71
CA GLU A 515 -31.00 -43.91 -26.30
C GLU A 515 -31.06 -43.70 -27.82
N GLU A 516 -30.89 -42.46 -28.30
CA GLU A 516 -30.88 -42.13 -29.73
C GLU A 516 -29.70 -42.77 -30.48
N LEU A 517 -28.60 -43.04 -29.79
CA LEU A 517 -27.44 -43.75 -30.31
C LEU A 517 -27.53 -45.28 -30.16
N GLY A 518 -28.59 -45.80 -29.54
CA GLY A 518 -28.73 -47.25 -29.28
C GLY A 518 -27.75 -47.82 -28.24
N LEU A 519 -27.18 -46.97 -27.39
CA LEU A 519 -26.12 -47.29 -26.42
C LEU A 519 -26.59 -47.34 -24.95
N ALA A 520 -27.88 -47.09 -24.68
CA ALA A 520 -28.43 -47.04 -23.32
C ALA A 520 -28.23 -48.32 -22.48
N GLY A 521 -28.08 -49.48 -23.14
CA GLY A 521 -27.86 -50.78 -22.48
C GLY A 521 -26.38 -51.16 -22.28
N LYS A 522 -25.42 -50.30 -22.64
CA LYS A 522 -23.98 -50.58 -22.54
C LYS A 522 -23.42 -50.05 -21.22
N SER A 523 -22.48 -50.78 -20.64
CA SER A 523 -21.68 -50.29 -19.50
C SER A 523 -20.46 -49.54 -20.01
N MET A 524 -20.30 -48.28 -19.62
CA MET A 524 -19.18 -47.43 -20.03
C MET A 524 -18.92 -46.31 -19.03
N ARG A 525 -17.70 -45.79 -19.03
CA ARG A 525 -17.34 -44.55 -18.34
C ARG A 525 -17.05 -43.46 -19.37
N ILE A 526 -17.76 -42.35 -19.25
CA ILE A 526 -17.62 -41.14 -20.05
C ILE A 526 -16.84 -40.13 -19.20
N SER A 527 -15.63 -39.78 -19.60
CA SER A 527 -14.80 -38.79 -18.91
C SER A 527 -14.71 -37.52 -19.74
N VAL A 528 -15.07 -36.37 -19.18
CA VAL A 528 -15.10 -35.08 -19.86
C VAL A 528 -14.12 -34.10 -19.23
N PHE A 529 -13.31 -33.47 -20.07
CA PHE A 529 -12.31 -32.46 -19.71
C PHE A 529 -12.63 -31.17 -20.48
N SER A 530 -12.85 -30.07 -19.78
CA SER A 530 -13.27 -28.80 -20.40
C SER A 530 -12.27 -27.69 -20.09
N ASP A 531 -11.73 -27.07 -21.14
CA ASP A 531 -10.98 -25.82 -21.05
C ASP A 531 -11.94 -24.61 -21.03
N LEU A 532 -13.22 -24.82 -21.34
CA LEU A 532 -14.27 -23.81 -21.31
C LEU A 532 -14.80 -23.60 -19.87
N PRO A 533 -14.88 -22.35 -19.38
CA PRO A 533 -15.55 -22.03 -18.12
C PRO A 533 -17.06 -22.29 -18.20
N ARG A 534 -17.69 -22.56 -17.04
CA ARG A 534 -19.15 -22.75 -16.95
C ARG A 534 -19.88 -21.42 -16.94
N GLY A 535 -20.99 -21.35 -17.69
CA GLY A 535 -22.00 -20.29 -17.52
C GLY A 535 -21.59 -18.91 -18.04
N VAL A 536 -20.59 -18.82 -18.91
CA VAL A 536 -20.06 -17.55 -19.45
C VAL A 536 -20.39 -17.29 -20.92
N GLY A 537 -21.34 -18.02 -21.50
CA GLY A 537 -21.77 -17.79 -22.90
C GLY A 537 -20.84 -18.31 -24.00
N LEU A 538 -19.87 -19.18 -23.67
CA LEU A 538 -18.91 -19.72 -24.65
C LEU A 538 -19.33 -21.05 -25.32
N GLY A 539 -20.61 -21.42 -25.23
CA GLY A 539 -21.11 -22.67 -25.83
C GLY A 539 -20.67 -23.96 -25.11
N SER A 540 -20.30 -23.89 -23.82
CA SER A 540 -19.71 -25.03 -23.08
C SER A 540 -20.61 -26.27 -23.02
N SER A 541 -21.94 -26.09 -23.01
CA SER A 541 -22.92 -27.20 -22.98
C SER A 541 -22.96 -27.96 -24.31
N ALA A 542 -23.12 -27.22 -25.41
CA ALA A 542 -23.15 -27.78 -26.75
C ALA A 542 -21.81 -28.43 -27.14
N ALA A 543 -20.69 -27.76 -26.84
CA ALA A 543 -19.36 -28.32 -27.04
C ALA A 543 -19.19 -29.64 -26.26
N MET A 544 -19.70 -29.73 -25.03
CA MET A 544 -19.69 -30.97 -24.27
C MET A 544 -20.53 -32.07 -24.92
N ALA A 545 -21.74 -31.76 -25.41
CA ALA A 545 -22.59 -32.73 -26.09
C ALA A 545 -21.90 -33.27 -27.36
N VAL A 546 -21.37 -32.38 -28.20
CA VAL A 546 -20.66 -32.73 -29.44
C VAL A 546 -19.40 -33.55 -29.15
N ALA A 547 -18.61 -33.18 -28.13
CA ALA A 547 -17.44 -33.95 -27.73
C ALA A 547 -17.80 -35.37 -27.30
N ILE A 548 -18.86 -35.55 -26.50
CA ILE A 548 -19.34 -36.88 -26.08
C ILE A 548 -19.81 -37.70 -27.28
N ILE A 549 -20.63 -37.11 -28.17
CA ILE A 549 -21.12 -37.81 -29.38
C ILE A 549 -19.95 -38.23 -30.28
N HIS A 550 -18.95 -37.36 -30.48
CA HIS A 550 -17.75 -37.72 -31.23
C HIS A 550 -16.98 -38.88 -30.58
N ALA A 551 -16.85 -38.88 -29.26
CA ALA A 551 -16.17 -39.95 -28.54
C ALA A 551 -16.93 -41.28 -28.65
N LEU A 552 -18.26 -41.26 -28.57
CA LEU A 552 -19.12 -42.43 -28.75
C LEU A 552 -19.10 -42.95 -30.20
N ASN A 553 -19.21 -42.04 -31.19
CA ASN A 553 -19.14 -42.36 -32.61
C ASN A 553 -17.84 -43.08 -32.95
N LYS A 554 -16.71 -42.61 -32.41
CA LYS A 554 -15.40 -43.24 -32.57
C LYS A 554 -15.28 -44.57 -31.83
N ARG A 555 -15.75 -44.66 -30.57
CA ARG A 555 -15.60 -45.86 -29.74
C ARG A 555 -16.43 -47.05 -30.24
N PHE A 556 -17.63 -46.79 -30.73
CA PHE A 556 -18.60 -47.79 -31.15
C PHE A 556 -18.74 -47.90 -32.67
N ASP A 557 -17.91 -47.17 -33.42
CA ASP A 557 -17.87 -47.17 -34.89
C ASP A 557 -19.25 -46.95 -35.53
N LEU A 558 -19.97 -45.92 -35.05
CA LEU A 558 -21.37 -45.68 -35.43
C LEU A 558 -21.52 -45.03 -36.81
N HIS A 559 -20.41 -44.64 -37.46
CA HIS A 559 -20.36 -43.98 -38.77
C HIS A 559 -21.32 -42.80 -38.93
N LEU A 560 -21.53 -42.01 -37.88
CA LEU A 560 -22.42 -40.84 -37.93
C LEU A 560 -21.83 -39.73 -38.82
N SER A 561 -22.67 -39.14 -39.67
CA SER A 561 -22.32 -37.93 -40.42
C SER A 561 -22.30 -36.70 -39.51
N VAL A 562 -21.66 -35.62 -39.95
CA VAL A 562 -21.58 -34.35 -39.19
C VAL A 562 -22.97 -33.78 -38.94
N GLU A 563 -23.87 -33.88 -39.93
CA GLU A 563 -25.26 -33.44 -39.84
C GLU A 563 -25.99 -34.22 -38.75
N ARG A 564 -25.80 -35.55 -38.71
CA ARG A 564 -26.43 -36.39 -37.68
C ARG A 564 -25.91 -36.10 -36.28
N ILE A 565 -24.62 -35.79 -36.14
CA ILE A 565 -24.02 -35.37 -34.86
C ILE A 565 -24.61 -34.04 -34.40
N ASN A 566 -24.76 -33.08 -35.32
CA ASN A 566 -25.38 -31.79 -35.03
C ASN A 566 -26.84 -31.95 -34.59
N GLU A 567 -27.65 -32.74 -35.30
CA GLU A 567 -29.04 -33.01 -34.95
C GLU A 567 -29.20 -33.53 -33.51
N ILE A 568 -28.37 -34.51 -33.12
CA ILE A 568 -28.40 -35.11 -31.78
C ILE A 568 -27.94 -34.10 -30.72
N ALA A 569 -26.86 -33.35 -30.99
CA ALA A 569 -26.37 -32.31 -30.09
C ALA A 569 -27.41 -31.20 -29.89
N TRP A 570 -28.06 -30.76 -30.97
CA TRP A 570 -29.13 -29.76 -30.93
C TRP A 570 -30.35 -30.26 -30.14
N ALA A 571 -30.76 -31.51 -30.33
CA ALA A 571 -31.83 -32.11 -29.54
C ALA A 571 -31.50 -32.12 -28.03
N CYS A 572 -30.23 -32.37 -27.67
CA CYS A 572 -29.76 -32.32 -26.28
C CYS A 572 -29.81 -30.90 -25.70
N GLU A 573 -29.40 -29.89 -26.46
CA GLU A 573 -29.41 -28.48 -26.07
C GLU A 573 -30.83 -27.92 -25.91
N GLN A 574 -31.75 -28.24 -26.84
CA GLN A 574 -33.16 -27.89 -26.69
C GLN A 574 -33.77 -28.51 -25.42
N PHE A 575 -33.39 -29.75 -25.10
CA PHE A 575 -33.90 -30.42 -23.91
C PHE A 575 -33.34 -29.80 -22.61
N ALA A 576 -32.09 -29.34 -22.62
CA ALA A 576 -31.44 -28.73 -21.46
C ALA A 576 -31.88 -27.28 -21.21
N HIS A 577 -32.08 -26.49 -22.26
CA HIS A 577 -32.27 -25.04 -22.20
C HIS A 577 -33.61 -24.53 -22.78
N GLY A 578 -34.46 -25.42 -23.31
CA GLY A 578 -35.77 -25.07 -23.87
C GLY A 578 -35.69 -24.50 -25.29
N ARG A 579 -35.21 -23.25 -25.44
CA ARG A 579 -35.10 -22.55 -26.73
C ARG A 579 -33.63 -22.19 -27.00
N ALA A 580 -32.91 -23.12 -27.63
CA ALA A 580 -31.50 -22.96 -27.97
C ALA A 580 -31.31 -21.99 -29.16
N SER A 581 -30.13 -21.36 -29.26
CA SER A 581 -29.79 -20.37 -30.29
C SER A 581 -29.62 -20.99 -31.68
N GLY A 582 -29.31 -22.28 -31.77
CA GLY A 582 -29.01 -22.99 -33.02
C GLY A 582 -27.66 -22.63 -33.65
N VAL A 583 -26.89 -21.73 -33.01
CA VAL A 583 -25.55 -21.27 -33.46
C VAL A 583 -24.44 -22.12 -32.84
N ASP A 584 -24.75 -22.90 -31.80
CA ASP A 584 -23.83 -23.66 -30.97
C ASP A 584 -23.19 -24.88 -31.65
#